data_AF-J9BJ24-F1
#
_entry.id   AF-J9BJ24-F1
#
_cell.length_a   1.000
_cell.length_b   1.000
_cell.length_c   1.000
_cell.angle_alpha   90.00
_cell.angle_beta   90.00
_cell.angle_gamma   90.00
#
_symmetry.space_group_name_H-M   'P 1'
#
loop_
_entity.id
_entity.type
_entity.pdbx_description
1 polymer ?
#
loop_
_entity_poly.entity_id
_entity_poly.type
_entity_poly.pdbx_seq_one_letter_code
_entity_poly.pdbx_strand_id
1 'polypeptide(L)'
;MILICAVTVAAKQYVGEPLQCWVPAEFQDSWEQYIENFCFIENTYFVPFADDIPMNATERDQHKIQYYQWIPFILILQALLFLVPRTIWTMFNWRTGLNIQTIVDAAIMTRKVDEKRCLKKRTENREDSFAQAQQIAYVMDFNRRKNQYIELMGKHIFTYK
;
A
#
# COMPACT_ATOMS: atom_id res chain seq x y z
N MET A 1 7.94 4.79 -7.86
CA MET A 1 7.87 4.88 -9.33
C MET A 1 8.61 6.10 -9.85
N ILE A 2 8.20 7.33 -9.54
CA ILE A 2 8.90 8.54 -10.04
C ILE A 2 10.37 8.61 -9.59
N LEU A 3 10.67 8.25 -8.34
CA LEU A 3 12.07 8.15 -7.87
C LEU A 3 12.90 7.11 -8.66
N ILE A 4 12.28 6.01 -9.09
CA ILE A 4 12.98 4.97 -9.85
C ILE A 4 13.23 5.46 -11.28
N CYS A 5 12.26 6.13 -11.90
CA CYS A 5 12.42 6.79 -13.20
C CYS A 5 13.51 7.88 -13.13
N ALA A 6 13.54 8.68 -12.07
CA ALA A 6 14.56 9.71 -11.86
C ALA A 6 15.97 9.10 -11.74
N VAL A 7 16.12 8.05 -10.94
CA VAL A 7 17.41 7.36 -10.75
C VAL A 7 17.88 6.69 -12.04
N THR A 8 16.99 6.05 -12.80
CA THR A 8 17.36 5.38 -14.06
C THR A 8 17.75 6.37 -15.16
N VAL A 9 17.02 7.48 -15.28
CA VAL A 9 17.35 8.56 -16.22
C VAL A 9 18.68 9.23 -15.82
N ALA A 10 18.86 9.54 -14.54
CA ALA A 10 20.11 10.12 -14.04
C ALA A 10 21.30 9.15 -14.24
N ALA A 11 21.13 7.86 -13.98
CA ALA A 11 22.18 6.87 -14.22
C ALA A 11 22.61 6.84 -15.70
N LYS A 12 21.65 6.94 -16.63
CA LYS A 12 21.95 6.99 -18.06
C LYS A 12 22.63 8.29 -18.49
N GLN A 13 22.27 9.42 -17.88
CA GLN A 13 22.79 10.74 -18.26
C GLN A 13 24.13 11.09 -17.59
N TYR A 14 24.42 10.57 -16.39
CA TYR A 14 25.62 10.91 -15.62
C TYR A 14 26.69 9.81 -15.58
N VAL A 15 26.30 8.53 -15.74
CA VAL A 15 27.24 7.40 -15.71
C VAL A 15 27.53 6.84 -17.10
N GLY A 16 26.66 7.13 -18.08
CA GLY A 16 26.88 6.82 -19.49
C GLY A 16 27.28 8.06 -20.30
N GLU A 17 27.56 7.84 -21.58
CA GLU A 17 27.76 8.91 -22.56
C GLU A 17 26.39 9.51 -22.93
N PRO A 18 26.11 10.78 -22.59
CA PRO A 18 24.78 11.37 -22.78
C PRO A 18 24.44 11.55 -24.27
N LEU A 19 25.46 11.70 -25.12
CA LEU A 19 25.38 11.76 -26.57
C LEU A 19 26.67 11.22 -27.17
N GLN A 20 26.61 10.79 -28.43
CA GLN A 20 27.74 10.31 -29.20
C GLN A 20 27.90 11.19 -30.44
N CYS A 21 29.10 11.70 -30.67
CA CYS A 21 29.39 12.60 -31.78
C CYS A 21 30.01 11.84 -32.95
N TRP A 22 29.64 12.18 -34.18
CA TRP A 22 30.40 11.73 -35.34
C TRP A 22 31.65 12.62 -35.49
N VAL A 23 32.79 12.09 -35.08
CA VAL A 23 34.09 12.77 -35.04
C VAL A 23 35.01 12.12 -36.10
N PRO A 24 35.87 12.88 -36.80
CA PRO A 24 36.75 12.29 -37.81
C PRO A 24 37.81 11.37 -37.18
N ALA A 25 38.26 10.37 -37.93
CA ALA A 25 39.01 9.22 -37.44
C ALA A 25 40.44 9.54 -36.96
N GLU A 26 40.94 10.75 -37.23
CA GLU A 26 42.26 11.21 -36.80
C GLU A 26 42.28 11.66 -35.33
N PHE A 27 41.11 11.84 -34.70
CA PHE A 27 41.04 12.20 -33.29
C PHE A 27 41.24 10.99 -32.37
N GLN A 28 41.96 11.22 -31.27
CA GLN A 28 42.14 10.23 -30.21
C GLN A 28 40.92 10.24 -29.25
N ASP A 29 40.64 9.11 -28.59
CA ASP A 29 39.49 8.91 -27.71
C ASP A 29 39.30 10.02 -26.65
N SER A 30 40.39 10.63 -26.15
CA SER A 30 40.32 11.73 -25.19
C SER A 30 39.71 13.02 -25.78
N TRP A 31 39.91 13.25 -27.08
CA TRP A 31 39.32 14.37 -27.79
C TRP A 31 37.85 14.11 -28.11
N GLU A 32 37.48 12.87 -28.41
CA GLU A 32 36.09 12.46 -28.61
C GLU A 32 35.27 12.76 -27.34
N GLN A 33 35.72 12.29 -26.17
CA GLN A 33 35.06 12.58 -24.89
C GLN A 33 34.97 14.08 -24.59
N TYR A 34 35.99 14.88 -24.97
CA TYR A 34 35.96 16.32 -24.80
C TYR A 34 34.88 16.97 -25.68
N ILE A 35 34.84 16.59 -26.97
CA ILE A 35 33.88 17.12 -27.93
C ILE A 35 32.45 16.76 -27.52
N GLU A 36 32.22 15.54 -27.07
CA GLU A 36 30.90 15.10 -26.61
C GLU A 36 30.38 15.93 -25.43
N ASN A 37 31.24 16.14 -24.42
CA ASN A 37 30.91 16.99 -23.28
C ASN A 37 30.68 18.44 -23.70
N PHE A 38 31.50 18.96 -24.62
CA PHE A 38 31.34 20.30 -25.15
C PHE A 38 30.00 20.46 -25.89
N CYS A 39 29.66 19.53 -26.78
CA CYS A 39 28.39 19.51 -27.51
C CYS A 39 27.19 19.37 -26.59
N PHE A 40 27.31 18.63 -25.48
CA PHE A 40 26.23 18.48 -24.50
C PHE A 40 25.95 19.78 -23.75
N ILE A 41 27.00 20.55 -23.42
CA ILE A 41 26.89 21.80 -22.68
C ILE A 41 26.43 22.94 -23.61
N GLU A 42 26.99 23.04 -24.82
CA GLU A 42 26.75 24.11 -25.80
C GLU A 42 25.39 24.00 -26.53
N ASN A 43 24.54 23.03 -26.13
CA ASN A 43 23.25 22.69 -26.71
C ASN A 43 23.30 22.32 -28.21
N THR A 44 22.43 21.38 -28.62
CA THR A 44 22.35 20.93 -30.01
C THR A 44 21.12 21.50 -30.70
N TYR A 45 21.10 21.50 -32.03
CA TYR A 45 19.97 21.94 -32.84
C TYR A 45 19.74 20.92 -33.95
N PHE A 46 18.50 20.81 -34.42
CA PHE A 46 18.13 19.88 -35.48
C PHE A 46 18.06 20.61 -36.83
N VAL A 47 18.64 20.01 -37.87
CA VAL A 47 18.57 20.49 -39.26
C VAL A 47 18.08 19.34 -40.14
N PRO A 48 17.03 19.53 -40.96
CA PRO A 48 16.61 18.54 -41.94
C PRO A 48 17.71 18.28 -42.98
N PHE A 49 17.89 17.02 -43.40
CA PHE A 49 18.92 16.67 -44.39
C PHE A 49 18.72 17.28 -45.79
N ALA A 50 17.55 17.85 -46.07
CA ALA A 50 17.24 18.49 -47.35
C ALA A 50 17.64 19.97 -47.41
N ASP A 51 17.89 20.59 -46.25
CA ASP A 51 18.17 22.01 -46.12
C ASP A 51 19.65 22.26 -45.83
N ASP A 52 20.17 23.40 -46.32
CA ASP A 52 21.53 23.83 -46.00
C ASP A 52 21.63 24.32 -44.54
N ILE A 53 22.84 24.22 -43.97
CA ILE A 53 23.09 24.65 -42.59
C ILE A 53 22.89 26.18 -42.53
N PRO A 54 21.97 26.69 -41.68
CA PRO A 54 21.67 28.12 -41.62
C PRO A 54 22.89 28.90 -41.14
N MET A 55 23.31 29.91 -41.92
CA MET A 55 24.41 30.81 -41.57
C MET A 55 24.01 31.84 -40.50
N ASN A 56 22.70 32.10 -40.36
CA ASN A 56 22.17 33.04 -39.38
C ASN A 56 22.08 32.40 -37.98
N ALA A 57 22.86 32.93 -37.04
CA ALA A 57 22.88 32.46 -35.65
C ALA A 57 21.50 32.51 -34.98
N THR A 58 20.66 33.47 -35.34
CA THR A 58 19.33 33.67 -34.74
C THR A 58 18.35 32.56 -35.08
N GLU A 59 18.38 32.00 -36.30
CA GLU A 59 17.52 30.88 -36.69
C GLU A 59 17.97 29.56 -36.06
N ARG A 60 19.30 29.42 -35.89
CA ARG A 60 19.91 28.28 -35.20
C ARG A 60 19.51 28.26 -33.72
N ASP A 61 19.49 29.42 -33.06
CA ASP A 61 19.12 29.54 -31.65
C ASP A 61 17.65 29.16 -31.38
N GLN A 62 16.75 29.44 -32.33
CA GLN A 62 15.33 29.09 -32.19
C GLN A 62 15.06 27.58 -32.16
N HIS A 63 15.94 26.78 -32.75
CA HIS A 63 15.80 25.33 -32.84
C HIS A 63 16.71 24.57 -31.85
N LYS A 64 17.26 25.26 -30.84
CA LYS A 64 18.11 24.63 -29.83
C LYS A 64 17.34 23.72 -28.89
N ILE A 65 17.90 22.54 -28.65
CA ILE A 65 17.36 21.47 -27.83
C ILE A 65 18.05 21.52 -26.46
N GLN A 66 17.43 22.19 -25.49
CA GLN A 66 17.99 22.40 -24.15
C GLN A 66 17.33 21.56 -23.04
N TYR A 67 16.26 20.79 -23.34
CA TYR A 67 15.47 20.13 -22.30
C TYR A 67 16.20 18.98 -21.58
N TYR A 68 17.20 18.35 -22.22
CA TYR A 68 17.94 17.22 -21.64
C TYR A 68 18.65 17.56 -20.33
N GLN A 69 19.13 18.81 -20.22
CA GLN A 69 19.81 19.31 -19.03
C GLN A 69 18.85 19.51 -17.86
N TRP A 70 17.58 19.84 -18.13
CA TRP A 70 16.58 20.20 -17.11
C TRP A 70 15.77 19.02 -16.57
N ILE A 71 15.66 17.93 -17.35
CA ILE A 71 14.94 16.71 -16.96
C ILE A 71 15.30 16.22 -15.55
N PRO A 72 16.58 16.03 -15.15
CA PRO A 72 16.90 15.52 -13.82
C PRO A 72 16.42 16.45 -12.70
N PHE A 73 16.49 17.78 -12.88
CA PHE A 73 15.99 18.74 -11.90
C PHE A 73 14.46 18.71 -11.77
N ILE A 74 13.75 18.61 -12.90
CA ILE A 74 12.28 18.52 -12.92
C ILE A 74 11.81 17.23 -12.24
N LEU A 75 12.50 16.11 -12.44
CA LEU A 75 12.15 14.83 -11.82
C LEU A 75 12.34 14.86 -10.29
N ILE A 76 13.40 15.52 -9.80
CA ILE A 76 13.60 15.74 -8.36
C ILE A 76 12.50 16.64 -7.80
N LEU A 77 12.21 17.76 -8.47
CA LEU A 77 11.14 18.68 -8.06
C LEU A 77 9.78 17.98 -8.02
N GLN A 78 9.47 17.18 -9.03
CA GLN A 78 8.24 16.39 -9.09
C GLN A 78 8.16 15.41 -7.91
N ALA A 79 9.24 14.71 -7.58
CA ALA A 79 9.28 13.82 -6.42
C ALA A 79 9.04 14.58 -5.10
N LEU A 80 9.60 15.78 -4.95
CA LEU A 80 9.35 16.65 -3.79
C LEU A 80 7.90 17.10 -3.73
N LEU A 81 7.32 17.56 -4.85
CA LEU A 81 5.93 17.99 -4.93
C LEU A 81 4.94 16.88 -4.57
N PHE A 82 5.26 15.61 -4.88
CA PHE A 82 4.44 14.47 -4.43
C PHE A 82 4.57 14.20 -2.93
N LEU A 83 5.68 14.58 -2.31
CA LEU A 83 5.84 14.47 -0.86
C LEU A 83 5.09 15.57 -0.10
N VAL A 84 4.92 16.75 -0.73
CA VAL A 84 4.22 17.92 -0.15
C VAL A 84 2.83 17.61 0.40
N PRO A 85 1.87 16.97 -0.30
CA PRO A 85 0.55 16.72 0.26
C PRO A 85 0.60 15.78 1.49
N ARG A 86 1.51 14.81 1.50
CA ARG A 86 1.71 13.90 2.64
C ARG A 86 2.31 14.63 3.83
N THR A 87 3.33 15.46 3.62
CA THR A 87 3.96 16.22 4.71
C THR A 87 3.02 17.29 5.25
N ILE A 88 2.25 17.96 4.38
CA ILE A 88 1.17 18.88 4.81
C ILE A 88 0.16 18.14 5.67
N TRP A 89 -0.32 16.96 5.25
CA TRP A 89 -1.24 16.16 6.06
C TRP A 89 -0.66 15.85 7.44
N THR A 90 0.57 15.36 7.53
CA THR A 90 1.21 15.05 8.83
C THR A 90 1.45 16.29 9.68
N MET A 91 1.92 17.39 9.07
CA MET A 91 2.14 18.67 9.75
C MET A 91 0.83 19.28 10.27
N PHE A 92 -0.24 19.17 9.50
CA PHE A 92 -1.57 19.65 9.90
C PHE A 92 -2.13 18.79 11.04
N ASN A 93 -2.01 17.46 10.97
CA ASN A 93 -2.40 16.56 12.06
C ASN A 93 -1.62 16.80 13.36
N TRP A 94 -0.33 17.15 13.25
CA TRP A 94 0.46 17.55 14.42
C TRP A 94 -0.13 18.79 15.12
N ARG A 95 -0.57 19.78 14.34
CA ARG A 95 -1.24 20.99 14.87
C ARG A 95 -2.62 20.69 15.47
N THR A 96 -3.32 19.68 14.97
CA THR A 96 -4.68 19.34 15.43
C THR A 96 -4.69 18.69 16.82
N GLY A 97 -3.55 18.25 17.36
CA GLY A 97 -3.43 17.66 18.70
C GLY A 97 -4.21 16.34 18.90
N LEU A 98 -4.91 15.88 17.86
CA LEU A 98 -5.70 14.65 17.83
C LEU A 98 -4.88 13.58 17.12
N ASN A 99 -4.37 12.64 17.91
CA ASN A 99 -3.59 11.53 17.38
C ASN A 99 -4.55 10.52 16.75
N ILE A 100 -4.78 10.60 15.43
CA ILE A 100 -5.73 9.73 14.71
C ILE A 100 -5.46 8.24 15.00
N GLN A 101 -4.20 7.86 15.20
CA GLN A 101 -3.83 6.49 15.53
C GLN A 101 -4.43 6.02 16.86
N THR A 102 -4.49 6.88 17.89
CA THR A 102 -5.06 6.50 19.18
C THR A 102 -6.58 6.33 19.11
N ILE A 103 -7.25 7.14 18.28
CA ILE A 103 -8.70 7.02 18.05
C ILE A 103 -9.00 5.73 17.28
N VAL A 104 -8.21 5.41 16.26
CA VAL A 104 -8.34 4.16 15.49
C VAL A 104 -8.06 2.95 16.39
N ASP A 105 -6.99 2.99 17.19
CA ASP A 105 -6.67 1.91 18.12
C ASP A 105 -7.76 1.72 19.18
N ALA A 106 -8.30 2.81 19.73
CA ALA A 106 -9.42 2.76 20.66
C ALA A 106 -10.68 2.16 20.01
N ALA A 107 -10.99 2.53 18.76
CA ALA A 107 -12.11 1.98 18.00
C ALA A 107 -11.93 0.49 17.67
N ILE A 108 -10.70 0.04 17.39
CA ILE A 108 -10.40 -1.38 17.18
C ILE A 108 -10.56 -2.16 18.50
N MET A 109 -10.09 -1.60 19.62
CA MET A 109 -10.19 -2.24 20.93
C MET A 109 -11.64 -2.39 21.39
N THR A 110 -12.48 -1.36 21.23
CA THR A 110 -13.91 -1.45 21.58
C THR A 110 -14.61 -2.52 20.76
N ARG A 111 -14.32 -2.61 19.44
CA ARG A 111 -14.87 -3.67 18.59
C ARG A 111 -14.46 -5.07 19.05
N LYS A 112 -13.18 -5.27 19.41
CA LYS A 112 -12.69 -6.57 19.92
C LYS A 112 -13.30 -6.95 21.27
N VAL A 113 -13.50 -5.97 22.16
CA VAL A 113 -14.14 -6.20 23.46
C VAL A 113 -15.60 -6.61 23.28
N ASP A 114 -16.31 -5.96 22.35
CA ASP A 114 -17.71 -6.25 22.08
C ASP A 114 -17.88 -7.65 21.45
N GLU A 115 -17.01 -8.02 20.51
CA GLU A 115 -16.94 -9.38 19.95
C GLU A 115 -16.73 -10.43 21.06
N LYS A 116 -15.75 -10.22 21.95
CA LYS A 116 -15.50 -11.10 23.10
C LYS A 116 -16.70 -11.18 24.04
N ARG A 117 -17.40 -10.07 24.28
CA ARG A 117 -18.59 -10.02 25.15
C ARG A 117 -19.75 -10.83 24.54
N CYS A 118 -19.98 -10.72 23.24
CA CYS A 118 -20.97 -11.51 22.52
C CYS A 118 -20.65 -13.01 22.56
N LEU A 119 -19.39 -13.40 22.35
CA LEU A 119 -18.96 -14.79 22.43
C LEU A 119 -19.16 -15.35 23.83
N LYS A 120 -18.77 -14.61 24.88
CA LYS A 120 -18.97 -15.02 26.27
C LYS A 120 -20.45 -15.21 26.60
N LYS A 121 -21.31 -14.27 26.18
CA LYS A 121 -22.76 -14.39 26.41
C LYS A 121 -23.37 -15.60 25.70
N ARG A 122 -22.82 -15.98 24.55
CA ARG A 122 -23.26 -17.16 23.80
C ARG A 122 -22.86 -18.47 24.48
N THR A 123 -21.67 -18.55 25.07
CA THR A 123 -21.23 -19.74 25.80
C THR A 123 -22.03 -19.89 27.09
N GLU A 124 -22.25 -18.80 27.82
CA GLU A 124 -23.04 -18.78 29.06
C GLU A 124 -24.49 -19.22 28.79
N ASN A 125 -25.16 -18.67 27.77
CA ASN A 125 -26.49 -19.14 27.35
C ASN A 125 -26.52 -20.63 26.96
N ARG A 126 -25.43 -21.16 26.38
CA ARG A 126 -25.34 -22.57 25.99
C ARG A 126 -25.16 -23.46 27.22
N GLU A 127 -24.37 -23.04 28.20
CA GLU A 127 -24.19 -23.71 29.49
C GLU A 127 -25.52 -23.73 30.27
N ASP A 128 -26.24 -22.61 30.33
CA ASP A 128 -27.56 -22.52 30.97
C ASP A 128 -28.58 -23.43 30.29
N SER A 129 -28.62 -23.43 28.95
CA SER A 129 -29.51 -24.29 28.17
C SER A 129 -29.20 -25.78 28.39
N PHE A 130 -27.92 -26.13 28.52
CA PHE A 130 -27.49 -27.50 28.78
C PHE A 130 -27.85 -27.95 30.21
N ALA A 131 -27.62 -27.09 31.21
CA ALA A 131 -28.01 -27.35 32.60
C ALA A 131 -29.52 -27.57 32.74
N GLN A 132 -30.32 -26.75 32.06
CA GLN A 132 -31.77 -26.90 32.04
C GLN A 132 -32.21 -28.20 31.38
N ALA A 133 -31.62 -28.57 30.24
CA ALA A 133 -31.91 -29.84 29.58
C ALA A 133 -31.56 -31.06 30.45
N GLN A 134 -30.42 -31.02 31.14
CA GLN A 134 -29.99 -32.07 32.06
C GLN A 134 -30.95 -32.21 33.26
N GLN A 135 -31.42 -31.08 33.80
CA GLN A 135 -32.38 -31.08 34.91
C GLN A 135 -33.75 -31.64 34.48
N ILE A 136 -34.22 -31.30 33.28
CA ILE A 136 -35.46 -31.86 32.73
C ILE A 136 -35.30 -33.38 32.48
N ALA A 137 -34.19 -33.81 31.86
CA ALA A 137 -33.90 -35.22 31.63
C ALA A 137 -33.89 -36.03 32.94
N TYR A 138 -33.28 -35.48 33.99
CA TYR A 138 -33.28 -36.08 35.32
C TYR A 138 -34.70 -36.26 35.88
N VAL A 139 -35.55 -35.23 35.81
CA VAL A 139 -36.94 -35.29 36.28
C VAL A 139 -37.76 -36.30 35.46
N MET A 140 -37.56 -36.34 34.14
CA MET A 140 -38.21 -37.32 33.27
C MET A 140 -37.84 -38.76 33.64
N ASP A 141 -36.55 -39.04 33.87
CA ASP A 141 -36.07 -40.35 34.31
C ASP A 141 -36.59 -40.73 35.70
N PHE A 142 -36.67 -39.77 36.62
CA PHE A 142 -37.27 -39.99 37.94
C PHE A 142 -38.76 -40.35 37.84
N ASN A 143 -39.55 -39.59 37.08
CA ASN A 143 -40.97 -39.87 36.86
C ASN A 143 -41.18 -41.22 36.17
N ARG A 144 -40.33 -41.59 35.19
CA ARG A 144 -40.38 -42.89 34.53
C ARG A 144 -40.19 -44.03 35.54
N ARG A 145 -39.17 -43.96 36.39
CA ARG A 145 -38.93 -44.97 37.43
C ARG A 145 -40.09 -45.06 38.42
N LYS A 146 -40.63 -43.91 38.85
CA LYS A 146 -41.79 -43.88 39.76
C LYS A 146 -43.01 -44.54 39.13
N ASN A 147 -43.29 -44.29 37.86
CA ASN A 147 -44.41 -44.91 37.15
C ASN A 147 -44.25 -46.44 37.03
N GLN A 148 -43.03 -46.93 36.75
CA GLN A 148 -42.74 -48.37 36.73
C GLN A 148 -42.99 -49.04 38.09
N TYR A 149 -42.58 -48.41 39.20
CA TYR A 149 -42.85 -48.93 40.54
C TYR A 149 -44.34 -48.92 40.88
N ILE A 150 -45.09 -47.89 40.47
CA ILE A 150 -46.54 -47.82 40.68
C ILE A 150 -47.26 -48.92 39.88
N GLU A 151 -46.88 -49.17 38.63
CA GLU A 151 -47.41 -50.28 37.84
C GLU A 151 -47.13 -51.65 38.48
N LEU A 152 -45.91 -51.86 39.00
CA LEU A 152 -45.54 -53.09 39.70
C LEU A 152 -46.36 -53.27 40.99
N MET A 153 -46.54 -52.22 41.78
CA MET A 153 -47.35 -52.25 43.01
C MET A 153 -48.85 -52.47 42.71
N GLY A 154 -49.37 -51.88 41.63
CA GLY A 154 -50.74 -52.12 41.16
C GLY A 154 -50.99 -53.57 40.75
N LYS A 155 -50.01 -54.23 40.11
CA LYS A 155 -50.07 -55.66 39.80
C LYS A 155 -50.06 -56.53 41.06
N HIS A 156 -49.26 -56.17 42.07
CA HIS A 156 -49.21 -56.91 43.33
C HIS A 156 -50.49 -56.81 44.18
N ILE A 157 -51.20 -55.67 44.15
CA ILE A 157 -52.48 -55.50 44.86
C ILE A 157 -53.61 -56.32 44.21
N PHE A 158 -53.62 -56.45 42.88
CA PHE A 158 -54.63 -57.22 42.16
C PHE A 158 -54.43 -58.75 42.21
N THR A 159 -53.23 -59.23 42.55
CA THR A 159 -52.94 -60.67 42.68
C THR A 159 -53.32 -61.28 44.03
N TYR A 160 -53.74 -60.48 45.02
CA TYR A 160 -54.10 -60.93 46.38
C TYR A 160 -55.60 -60.80 46.69
N LYS A 161 -56.46 -60.81 45.66
CA LYS A 161 -57.92 -60.82 45.78
C LYS A 161 -58.51 -61.86 44.84
#